data_AF-A0AA36I322-F1
#
_entry.id   AF-A0AA36I322-F1
#
_cell.length_a   1.000
_cell.length_b   1.000
_cell.length_c   1.000
_cell.angle_alpha   90.00
_cell.angle_beta   90.00
_cell.angle_gamma   90.00
#
_symmetry.space_group_name_H-M   'P 1'
#
loop_
_entity.id
_entity.type
_entity.pdbx_description
1 polymer ?
#
loop_
_entity_poly.entity_id
_entity_poly.type
_entity_poly.pdbx_seq_one_letter_code
_entity_poly.pdbx_strand_id
1 'polypeptide(L)'
;MPVGVHFDFVPNPVVFRDGEVGPKGAAIFVYDNDVWEPTKVVRFGIITDPPEAAEANASLLLEIQDDYDGGTIVLDPARAYIPEALPPENVSSCAIFAERQGAASGVTHLWAAWTLCNEQDWPEVKYNALDFYDHGTLGMGSPVQWADGETGRKCLVDALSMPDITALQAGTPPRDDRLWVWINSEGKIEPDEGLCLRTALAAGSTAHLQSDKASLTLKDTGHNGGGKLLCTRGFPCKLDLSLSNAVPGKQAFIQLLEQHGDQCLSCRHAYAYNESNLLTFQVTHVNDTTMADLGYGLLFVEPGIYSLCTCWEDPFSNGQNATRQEASLTVSGPYSMNTAYCFRSDSGCTIPWVDAVQPQIGKDHVRVMLSCFEPARTPEGFQLGGDGILSSDGYSYHLNASLMRVEEPGVYQMCWCRETPLQHCDQLEQFHVPAGVFTYLGCS
;
A
#
# COMPACT_ATOMS: atom_id res chain seq x y z
N MET A 1 17.74 50.47 -23.81
CA MET A 1 18.26 50.27 -22.44
C MET A 1 18.97 51.53 -22.02
N PRO A 2 18.87 51.96 -20.75
CA PRO A 2 19.71 53.04 -20.25
C PRO A 2 21.17 52.59 -20.29
N VAL A 3 22.01 53.39 -20.95
CA VAL A 3 23.48 53.27 -20.89
C VAL A 3 23.92 53.52 -19.44
N GLY A 4 24.88 52.74 -18.93
CA GLY A 4 25.41 52.88 -17.57
C GLY A 4 24.83 51.93 -16.53
N VAL A 5 23.98 50.97 -16.92
CA VAL A 5 23.47 49.91 -16.00
C VAL A 5 24.00 48.53 -16.37
N HIS A 6 23.88 48.11 -17.64
CA HIS A 6 24.33 46.77 -18.10
C HIS A 6 25.52 46.84 -19.05
N PHE A 7 25.69 47.98 -19.70
CA PHE A 7 26.85 48.23 -20.53
C PHE A 7 27.16 49.72 -20.56
N ASP A 8 28.41 50.02 -20.85
CA ASP A 8 28.87 51.35 -21.21
C ASP A 8 29.67 51.29 -22.50
N PHE A 9 29.62 52.40 -23.23
CA PHE A 9 30.34 52.58 -24.46
C PHE A 9 31.16 53.85 -24.32
N VAL A 10 32.48 53.73 -24.48
CA VAL A 10 33.35 54.90 -24.53
C VAL A 10 33.39 55.38 -25.98
N PRO A 11 32.72 56.50 -26.34
CA PRO A 11 32.64 56.95 -27.71
C PRO A 11 33.97 57.56 -28.13
N ASN A 12 34.90 56.71 -28.55
CA ASN A 12 36.12 57.14 -29.20
C ASN A 12 35.97 56.93 -30.71
N PRO A 13 36.19 57.97 -31.54
CA PRO A 13 36.15 57.82 -32.98
C PRO A 13 37.22 56.82 -33.41
N VAL A 14 36.82 55.86 -34.24
CA VAL A 14 37.75 54.93 -34.88
C VAL A 14 38.34 55.64 -36.09
N VAL A 15 39.61 56.03 -35.99
CA VAL A 15 40.30 56.77 -37.05
C VAL A 15 41.10 55.81 -37.93
N PHE A 16 40.81 55.82 -39.22
CA PHE A 16 41.64 55.20 -40.26
C PHE A 16 42.56 56.26 -40.84
N ARG A 17 43.87 56.04 -40.76
CA ARG A 17 44.87 56.91 -41.40
C ARG A 17 45.05 56.50 -42.85
N ASP A 18 45.59 57.41 -43.64
CA ASP A 18 45.90 57.13 -45.05
C ASP A 18 46.77 55.88 -45.19
N GLY A 19 46.36 54.98 -46.09
CA GLY A 19 46.98 53.67 -46.30
C GLY A 19 46.65 52.58 -45.26
N GLU A 20 45.88 52.86 -44.20
CA GLU A 20 45.45 51.83 -43.25
C GLU A 20 44.24 51.05 -43.78
N VAL A 21 44.42 49.73 -43.95
CA VAL A 21 43.36 48.81 -44.45
C VAL A 21 43.06 47.66 -43.48
N GLY A 22 43.57 47.73 -42.25
CA GLY A 22 43.38 46.69 -41.23
C GLY A 22 42.13 46.90 -40.36
N PRO A 23 41.60 45.83 -39.73
CA PRO A 23 40.48 45.95 -38.80
C PRO A 23 40.85 46.85 -37.62
N LYS A 24 39.88 47.67 -37.20
CA LYS A 24 39.97 48.50 -35.99
C LYS A 24 38.88 48.03 -35.02
N GLY A 25 39.16 48.11 -33.73
CA GLY A 25 38.21 47.73 -32.67
C GLY A 25 37.71 48.94 -31.91
N ALA A 26 36.49 48.81 -31.37
CA ALA A 26 35.99 49.64 -30.29
C ALA A 26 35.77 48.73 -29.07
N ALA A 27 36.01 49.24 -27.87
CA ALA A 27 35.74 48.51 -26.64
C ALA A 27 34.31 48.80 -26.17
N ILE A 28 33.60 47.74 -25.79
CA ILE A 28 32.31 47.81 -25.10
C ILE A 28 32.53 47.22 -23.73
N PHE A 29 32.14 47.94 -22.68
CA PHE A 29 32.19 47.43 -21.31
C PHE A 29 30.83 46.85 -20.98
N VAL A 30 30.77 45.57 -20.63
CA VAL A 30 29.56 44.95 -20.09
C VAL A 30 29.73 44.91 -18.58
N TYR A 31 28.74 45.42 -17.85
CA TYR A 31 28.73 45.38 -16.40
C TYR A 31 28.10 44.09 -15.95
N ASP A 32 28.88 43.29 -15.25
CA ASP A 32 28.43 42.12 -14.51
C ASP A 32 27.75 42.57 -13.21
N ASN A 33 26.60 41.97 -12.90
CA ASN A 33 25.91 42.18 -11.64
C ASN A 33 25.29 40.86 -11.16
N ASP A 34 25.19 40.66 -9.85
CA ASP A 34 24.64 39.43 -9.25
C ASP A 34 23.09 39.45 -9.25
N VAL A 35 22.46 39.96 -10.30
CA VAL A 35 21.01 40.04 -10.43
C VAL A 35 20.60 39.40 -11.75
N TRP A 36 19.68 38.43 -11.68
CA TRP A 36 19.23 37.78 -12.90
C TRP A 36 18.56 38.77 -13.86
N GLU A 37 19.00 38.74 -15.11
CA GLU A 37 18.51 39.59 -16.18
C GLU A 37 18.19 38.77 -17.44
N PRO A 38 17.02 38.99 -18.09
CA PRO A 38 16.74 38.33 -19.36
C PRO A 38 17.77 38.77 -20.41
N THR A 39 18.07 37.93 -21.40
CA THR A 39 19.01 38.26 -22.49
C THR A 39 18.71 39.62 -23.11
N LYS A 40 19.73 40.48 -23.14
CA LYS A 40 19.63 41.87 -23.59
C LYS A 40 20.26 42.03 -24.96
N VAL A 41 19.51 42.59 -25.90
CA VAL A 41 20.02 42.89 -27.25
C VAL A 41 20.28 44.39 -27.38
N VAL A 42 21.53 44.74 -27.70
CA VAL A 42 21.95 46.12 -27.96
C VAL A 42 22.31 46.25 -29.43
N ARG A 43 21.69 47.23 -30.11
CA ARG A 43 21.99 47.55 -31.51
C ARG A 43 22.91 48.77 -31.57
N PHE A 44 24.07 48.61 -32.17
CA PHE A 44 25.01 49.69 -32.44
C PHE A 44 24.89 50.11 -33.90
N GLY A 45 24.75 51.41 -34.14
CA GLY A 45 24.85 52.00 -35.48
C GLY A 45 26.26 52.52 -35.72
N ILE A 46 26.77 52.31 -36.93
CA ILE A 46 28.03 52.94 -37.38
C ILE A 46 27.68 54.28 -38.03
N ILE A 47 28.26 55.37 -37.52
CA ILE A 47 28.16 56.70 -38.10
C ILE A 47 29.55 57.06 -38.65
N THR A 48 29.64 57.44 -39.92
CA THR A 48 30.90 57.88 -40.54
C THR A 48 30.89 59.38 -40.83
N ASP A 49 32.09 59.96 -40.89
CA ASP A 49 32.32 61.32 -41.37
C ASP A 49 33.42 61.27 -42.45
N PRO A 50 33.13 61.56 -43.73
CA PRO A 50 31.82 61.99 -44.24
C PRO A 50 30.76 60.86 -44.20
N PRO A 51 29.46 61.18 -44.11
CA PRO A 51 28.38 60.18 -44.04
C PRO A 51 28.31 59.22 -45.24
N GLU A 52 28.91 59.61 -46.36
CA GLU A 52 28.97 58.86 -47.62
C GLU A 52 30.03 57.75 -47.61
N ALA A 53 30.88 57.69 -46.57
CA ALA A 53 32.00 56.75 -46.47
C ALA A 53 31.60 55.33 -46.00
N ALA A 54 30.37 55.11 -45.56
CA ALA A 54 29.85 53.79 -45.20
C ALA A 54 28.73 53.33 -46.14
N GLU A 55 28.66 52.02 -46.37
CA GLU A 55 27.44 51.41 -46.88
C GLU A 55 26.30 51.71 -45.89
N ALA A 56 25.19 52.24 -46.41
CA ALA A 56 24.03 52.61 -45.60
C ALA A 56 23.54 51.38 -44.81
N ASN A 57 23.47 51.52 -43.48
CA ASN A 57 22.92 50.56 -42.51
C ASN A 57 23.83 49.44 -41.98
N ALA A 58 25.15 49.65 -41.89
CA ALA A 58 25.98 48.75 -41.08
C ALA A 58 25.58 48.88 -39.58
N SER A 59 24.89 47.86 -39.05
CA SER A 59 24.54 47.76 -37.63
C SER A 59 25.10 46.49 -37.01
N LEU A 60 25.70 46.61 -35.83
CA LEU A 60 26.15 45.48 -35.02
C LEU A 60 25.08 45.16 -33.96
N LEU A 61 24.81 43.88 -33.75
CA LEU A 61 24.01 43.39 -32.63
C LEU A 61 24.94 42.76 -31.59
N LEU A 62 24.84 43.23 -30.35
CA LEU A 62 25.46 42.60 -29.19
C LEU A 62 24.35 41.96 -28.36
N GLU A 63 24.49 40.67 -28.12
CA GLU A 63 23.64 39.93 -27.19
C GLU A 63 24.40 39.78 -25.88
N ILE A 64 23.87 40.39 -24.81
CA ILE A 64 24.38 40.26 -23.45
C ILE A 64 23.53 39.19 -22.79
N GLN A 65 24.12 38.02 -22.61
CA GLN A 65 23.53 36.94 -21.84
C GLN A 65 24.03 37.08 -20.41
N ASP A 66 23.09 37.16 -19.49
CA ASP A 66 23.37 37.16 -18.06
C ASP A 66 23.92 35.79 -17.63
N ASP A 67 24.92 35.79 -16.76
CA ASP A 67 25.51 34.60 -16.16
C ASP A 67 24.92 34.31 -14.76
N TYR A 68 24.01 35.15 -14.28
CA TYR A 68 23.23 34.93 -13.06
C TYR A 68 21.95 34.10 -13.28
N ASP A 69 21.94 33.22 -14.28
CA ASP A 69 20.87 32.23 -14.45
C ASP A 69 20.92 31.20 -13.31
N GLY A 70 19.89 31.19 -12.47
CA GLY A 70 19.76 30.19 -11.42
C GLY A 70 19.30 28.83 -11.92
N GLY A 71 19.11 28.65 -13.23
CA GLY A 71 18.65 27.42 -13.84
C GLY A 71 17.15 27.23 -13.70
N THR A 72 16.70 26.01 -13.98
CA THR A 72 15.29 25.64 -13.94
C THR A 72 15.06 24.56 -12.88
N ILE A 73 14.08 24.77 -12.02
CA ILE A 73 13.56 23.75 -11.11
C ILE A 73 12.50 22.93 -11.82
N VAL A 74 12.74 21.62 -11.90
CA VAL A 74 11.85 20.63 -12.51
C VAL A 74 11.35 19.68 -11.43
N LEU A 75 10.03 19.42 -11.42
CA LEU A 75 9.44 18.42 -10.54
C LEU A 75 9.44 17.06 -11.24
N ASP A 76 10.02 16.04 -10.60
CA ASP A 76 10.15 14.70 -11.17
C ASP A 76 9.83 13.58 -10.15
N PRO A 77 8.80 12.76 -10.39
CA PRO A 77 7.79 12.94 -11.44
C PRO A 77 6.82 14.09 -11.07
N ALA A 78 6.26 14.76 -12.09
CA ALA A 78 5.15 15.70 -11.87
C ALA A 78 3.88 15.01 -11.36
N ARG A 79 3.77 13.69 -11.59
CA ARG A 79 2.73 12.83 -11.04
C ARG A 79 3.34 11.56 -10.46
N ALA A 80 3.15 11.35 -9.16
CA ALA A 80 3.58 10.13 -8.48
C ALA A 80 2.38 9.26 -8.14
N TYR A 81 2.59 7.95 -8.17
CA TYR A 81 1.62 6.97 -7.69
C TYR A 81 2.17 6.30 -6.47
N ILE A 82 1.39 6.28 -5.38
CA ILE A 82 1.80 5.60 -4.16
C ILE A 82 0.80 4.50 -3.89
N PRO A 83 1.24 3.23 -3.81
CA PRO A 83 0.37 2.17 -3.31
C PRO A 83 0.07 2.42 -1.84
N GLU A 84 -1.18 2.22 -1.46
CA GLU A 84 -1.62 2.35 -0.06
C GLU A 84 -0.88 1.38 0.88
N ALA A 85 -0.51 0.20 0.35
CA ALA A 85 0.44 -0.72 0.97
C ALA A 85 1.89 -0.30 0.65
N LEU A 86 2.46 0.58 1.47
CA LEU A 86 3.88 0.88 1.40
C LEU A 86 4.70 -0.37 1.80
N PRO A 87 5.76 -0.73 1.05
CA PRO A 87 6.56 -1.90 1.37
C PRO A 87 7.17 -1.78 2.78
N PRO A 88 7.18 -2.87 3.57
CA PRO A 88 7.53 -2.87 4.99
C PRO A 88 9.01 -2.57 5.30
N GLU A 89 9.88 -2.50 4.30
CA GLU A 89 11.32 -2.32 4.50
C GLU A 89 11.85 -0.99 3.96
N ASN A 90 12.04 -0.05 4.89
CA ASN A 90 13.05 1.00 4.86
C ASN A 90 13.25 1.75 3.52
N VAL A 91 12.26 2.52 3.08
CA VAL A 91 12.57 3.76 2.35
C VAL A 91 11.41 4.71 2.58
N SER A 92 11.64 5.86 3.21
CA SER A 92 10.91 7.05 2.81
C SER A 92 11.14 7.22 1.32
N SER A 93 10.29 6.60 0.51
CA SER A 93 10.43 6.68 -0.93
C SER A 93 9.97 8.07 -1.27
N CYS A 94 10.95 8.93 -1.53
CA CYS A 94 10.66 10.26 -2.00
C CYS A 94 9.76 10.14 -3.23
N ALA A 95 8.50 10.55 -3.08
CA ALA A 95 7.48 10.35 -4.08
C ALA A 95 7.64 11.37 -5.20
N ILE A 96 7.99 12.60 -4.83
CA ILE A 96 8.21 13.72 -5.73
C ILE A 96 9.53 14.37 -5.38
N PHE A 97 10.38 14.51 -6.38
CA PHE A 97 11.63 15.24 -6.25
C PHE A 97 11.53 16.58 -6.97
N ALA A 98 12.38 17.50 -6.55
CA ALA A 98 12.68 18.70 -7.30
C ALA A 98 14.15 18.63 -7.72
N GLU A 99 14.44 18.97 -8.97
CA GLU A 99 15.80 19.00 -9.52
C GLU A 99 16.09 20.38 -10.09
N ARG A 100 17.24 20.93 -9.72
CA ARG A 100 17.78 22.15 -10.35
C ARG A 100 18.65 21.76 -11.55
N GLN A 101 18.21 22.14 -12.74
CA GLN A 101 18.83 21.84 -14.02
C GLN A 101 19.36 23.10 -14.69
N GLY A 102 20.41 22.95 -15.51
CA GLY A 102 21.03 24.05 -16.25
C GLY A 102 22.01 24.84 -15.40
N ALA A 103 21.86 26.16 -15.38
CA ALA A 103 22.73 27.04 -14.61
C ALA A 103 22.47 26.91 -13.09
N ALA A 104 23.46 27.31 -12.30
CA ALA A 104 23.49 27.07 -10.86
C ALA A 104 23.79 28.34 -10.05
N SER A 105 23.69 29.51 -10.67
CA SER A 105 24.08 30.77 -10.05
C SER A 105 23.06 31.22 -9.01
N GLY A 106 23.53 31.64 -7.84
CA GLY A 106 22.73 32.10 -6.72
C GLY A 106 21.94 31.02 -5.99
N VAL A 107 21.30 31.44 -4.90
CA VAL A 107 20.54 30.58 -3.99
C VAL A 107 19.11 30.41 -4.49
N THR A 108 18.57 29.21 -4.37
CA THR A 108 17.17 28.91 -4.71
C THR A 108 16.48 28.22 -3.54
N HIS A 109 15.27 28.68 -3.20
CA HIS A 109 14.42 28.08 -2.18
C HIS A 109 13.06 27.71 -2.77
N LEU A 110 12.63 26.46 -2.59
CA LEU A 110 11.37 25.94 -3.09
C LEU A 110 10.44 25.58 -1.93
N TRP A 111 9.26 26.19 -1.92
CA TRP A 111 8.13 25.81 -1.07
C TRP A 111 7.20 24.86 -1.82
N ALA A 112 6.54 23.98 -1.06
CA ALA A 112 5.51 23.06 -1.50
C ALA A 112 4.39 23.08 -0.45
N ALA A 113 3.15 23.14 -0.90
CA ALA A 113 1.97 23.11 -0.05
C ALA A 113 0.88 22.27 -0.69
N TRP A 114 0.12 21.56 0.15
CA TRP A 114 -1.09 20.87 -0.27
C TRP A 114 -2.16 21.87 -0.67
N THR A 115 -2.94 21.49 -1.68
CA THR A 115 -4.11 22.25 -2.12
C THR A 115 -5.23 21.31 -2.53
N LEU A 116 -6.45 21.83 -2.57
CA LEU A 116 -7.59 21.09 -3.10
C LEU A 116 -7.39 20.87 -4.59
N CYS A 117 -7.49 19.61 -5.02
CA CYS A 117 -7.54 19.27 -6.43
C CYS A 117 -8.84 19.82 -7.03
N ASN A 118 -8.73 20.81 -7.92
CA ASN A 118 -9.85 21.22 -8.75
C ASN A 118 -9.72 20.55 -10.13
N GLU A 119 -10.86 20.14 -10.70
CA GLU A 119 -10.90 19.36 -11.95
C GLU A 119 -10.33 20.13 -13.16
N GLN A 120 -10.31 21.47 -13.11
CA GLN A 120 -9.73 22.30 -14.17
C GLN A 120 -8.20 22.25 -14.20
N ASP A 121 -7.59 22.24 -13.02
CA ASP A 121 -6.14 22.26 -12.84
C ASP A 121 -5.54 20.84 -12.80
N TRP A 122 -6.32 19.83 -12.39
CA TRP A 122 -5.94 18.41 -12.26
C TRP A 122 -7.06 17.48 -12.74
N PRO A 123 -7.36 17.44 -14.05
CA PRO A 123 -8.45 16.62 -14.61
C PRO A 123 -8.26 15.12 -14.39
N GLU A 124 -7.06 14.68 -14.04
CA GLU A 124 -6.73 13.30 -13.73
C GLU A 124 -7.07 12.87 -12.30
N VAL A 125 -7.30 13.82 -11.38
CA VAL A 125 -7.71 13.55 -10.00
C VAL A 125 -9.23 13.63 -9.92
N LYS A 126 -9.88 12.47 -9.81
CA LYS A 126 -11.34 12.37 -9.73
C LYS A 126 -11.88 12.55 -8.32
N TYR A 127 -11.12 12.10 -7.33
CA TYR A 127 -11.50 12.12 -5.93
C TYR A 127 -10.39 12.82 -5.15
N ASN A 128 -10.77 13.79 -4.33
CA ASN A 128 -9.82 14.50 -3.49
C ASN A 128 -9.55 13.63 -2.28
N ALA A 129 -8.29 13.35 -1.98
CA ALA A 129 -7.94 12.54 -0.81
C ALA A 129 -8.52 13.14 0.47
N LEU A 130 -8.69 14.47 0.55
CA LEU A 130 -9.31 15.16 1.71
C LEU A 130 -10.76 14.76 2.01
N ASP A 131 -11.44 14.11 1.07
CA ASP A 131 -12.78 13.57 1.28
C ASP A 131 -12.76 12.21 2.01
N PHE A 132 -11.58 11.60 2.16
CA PHE A 132 -11.35 10.26 2.71
C PHE A 132 -10.34 10.33 3.88
N TYR A 133 -10.45 9.39 4.84
CA TYR A 133 -9.73 9.46 6.13
C TYR A 133 -8.36 8.76 6.09
N ASP A 134 -7.87 8.46 4.89
CA ASP A 134 -6.79 7.50 4.63
C ASP A 134 -5.43 8.16 4.49
N HIS A 135 -5.34 9.46 4.81
CA HIS A 135 -4.08 10.18 4.79
C HIS A 135 -4.05 11.29 5.82
N GLY A 136 -2.84 11.80 6.05
CA GLY A 136 -2.67 13.12 6.61
C GLY A 136 -1.30 13.67 6.29
N THR A 137 -1.13 14.93 6.63
CA THR A 137 0.01 15.71 6.16
C THR A 137 0.68 16.40 7.33
N LEU A 138 2.00 16.28 7.42
CA LEU A 138 2.81 17.19 8.22
C LEU A 138 3.30 18.29 7.28
N GLY A 139 2.90 19.53 7.58
CA GLY A 139 3.32 20.69 6.78
C GLY A 139 4.83 20.86 6.77
N MET A 140 5.37 21.46 5.71
CA MET A 140 6.79 21.79 5.67
C MET A 140 7.10 22.91 6.67
N GLY A 141 8.11 22.69 7.51
CA GLY A 141 8.64 23.73 8.40
C GLY A 141 9.62 24.68 7.70
N SER A 142 10.21 24.27 6.58
CA SER A 142 11.25 24.99 5.84
C SER A 142 11.24 24.65 4.34
N PRO A 143 11.73 25.55 3.45
CA PRO A 143 11.81 25.28 2.03
C PRO A 143 13.00 24.38 1.68
N VAL A 144 12.88 23.64 0.57
CA VAL A 144 14.02 22.93 -0.03
C VAL A 144 14.98 23.97 -0.62
N GLN A 145 16.26 23.92 -0.24
CA GLN A 145 17.25 24.92 -0.66
C GLN A 145 18.29 24.32 -1.63
N TRP A 146 18.71 25.06 -2.65
CA TRP A 146 19.97 24.87 -3.36
C TRP A 146 20.89 26.06 -3.06
N ALA A 147 22.11 25.77 -2.63
CA ALA A 147 23.16 26.78 -2.48
C ALA A 147 23.63 27.30 -3.85
N ASP A 148 24.36 28.41 -3.83
CA ASP A 148 25.05 28.91 -5.02
C ASP A 148 26.04 27.85 -5.55
N GLY A 149 26.00 27.62 -6.87
CA GLY A 149 26.72 26.55 -7.55
C GLY A 149 26.16 25.14 -7.34
N GLU A 150 25.17 24.95 -6.47
CA GLU A 150 24.57 23.64 -6.22
C GLU A 150 23.55 23.28 -7.31
N THR A 151 23.65 22.06 -7.84
CA THR A 151 22.72 21.47 -8.80
C THR A 151 22.20 20.13 -8.28
N GLY A 152 21.25 19.53 -9.01
CA GLY A 152 20.83 18.15 -8.78
C GLY A 152 19.55 18.01 -7.98
N ARG A 153 19.24 16.75 -7.68
CA ARG A 153 17.93 16.29 -7.22
C ARG A 153 17.82 16.32 -5.69
N LYS A 154 16.75 16.91 -5.17
CA LYS A 154 16.38 16.91 -3.75
C LYS A 154 14.97 16.38 -3.57
N CYS A 155 14.73 15.70 -2.46
CA CYS A 155 13.39 15.21 -2.17
C CYS A 155 12.48 16.36 -1.76
N LEU A 156 11.28 16.42 -2.34
CA LEU A 156 10.26 17.41 -2.00
C LEU A 156 9.14 16.81 -1.15
N VAL A 157 8.70 15.60 -1.50
CA VAL A 157 7.61 14.90 -0.82
C VAL A 157 8.06 13.51 -0.44
N ASP A 158 8.09 13.22 0.86
CA ASP A 158 8.29 11.88 1.39
C ASP A 158 6.94 11.23 1.68
N ALA A 159 6.81 9.97 1.27
CA ALA A 159 5.69 9.13 1.65
C ALA A 159 6.11 8.19 2.79
N LEU A 160 5.29 8.16 3.83
CA LEU A 160 5.53 7.39 5.05
C LEU A 160 4.45 6.34 5.26
N SER A 161 4.90 5.18 5.73
CA SER A 161 4.00 4.18 6.30
C SER A 161 3.64 4.55 7.74
N MET A 162 2.48 4.12 8.23
CA MET A 162 2.06 4.34 9.63
C MET A 162 3.09 3.86 10.69
N PRO A 163 3.75 2.69 10.53
CA PRO A 163 4.84 2.29 11.42
C PRO A 163 5.94 3.36 11.57
N ASP A 164 6.26 4.09 10.50
CA ASP A 164 7.30 5.13 10.50
C ASP A 164 6.90 6.38 11.30
N ILE A 165 5.61 6.73 11.35
CA ILE A 165 5.13 7.86 12.16
C ILE A 165 5.38 7.61 13.64
N THR A 166 5.12 6.37 14.09
CA THR A 166 5.32 5.98 15.48
C THR A 166 6.79 6.05 15.86
N ALA A 167 7.68 5.68 14.94
CA ALA A 167 9.13 5.82 15.10
C ALA A 167 9.56 7.30 15.11
N LEU A 168 9.00 8.15 14.25
CA LEU A 168 9.28 9.59 14.18
C LEU A 168 8.88 10.31 15.49
N GLN A 169 7.74 9.94 16.07
CA GLN A 169 7.30 10.48 17.37
C GLN A 169 8.22 10.08 18.53
N ALA A 170 8.95 8.98 18.40
CA ALA A 170 9.74 8.39 19.49
C ALA A 170 11.16 8.97 19.66
N GLY A 171 11.67 9.84 18.76
CA GLY A 171 12.99 10.44 19.05
C GLY A 171 13.74 11.21 17.98
N THR A 172 13.18 11.48 16.80
CA THR A 172 13.82 12.40 15.85
C THR A 172 12.74 13.16 15.10
N PRO A 173 12.62 14.50 15.29
CA PRO A 173 11.68 15.25 14.48
C PRO A 173 12.00 15.01 13.00
N PRO A 174 10.99 14.78 12.16
CA PRO A 174 11.21 14.66 10.72
C PRO A 174 12.00 15.87 10.22
N ARG A 175 12.78 15.70 9.15
CA ARG A 175 13.47 16.86 8.57
C ARG A 175 12.43 17.91 8.16
N ASP A 176 12.63 19.14 8.62
CA ASP A 176 11.68 20.25 8.40
C ASP A 176 11.63 20.72 6.94
N ASP A 177 12.54 20.25 6.08
CA ASP A 177 12.70 20.69 4.68
C ASP A 177 11.87 19.91 3.67
N ARG A 178 10.99 19.01 4.12
CA ARG A 178 10.18 18.15 3.24
C ARG A 178 8.74 18.09 3.67
N LEU A 179 7.88 17.82 2.69
CA LEU A 179 6.47 17.55 2.92
C LEU A 179 6.28 16.06 3.16
N TRP A 180 5.57 15.72 4.22
CA TRP A 180 5.33 14.33 4.58
C TRP A 180 3.87 13.98 4.32
N VAL A 181 3.65 12.94 3.53
CA VAL A 181 2.37 12.26 3.40
C VAL A 181 2.47 10.98 4.20
N TRP A 182 1.59 10.82 5.18
CA TRP A 182 1.36 9.48 5.70
C TRP A 182 0.10 8.91 5.09
N ILE A 183 0.13 7.61 4.83
CA ILE A 183 -0.99 6.86 4.28
C ILE A 183 -1.46 5.89 5.36
N ASN A 184 -2.75 5.95 5.68
CA ASN A 184 -3.43 5.09 6.62
C ASN A 184 -4.38 4.18 5.85
N SER A 185 -3.94 2.95 5.54
CA SER A 185 -4.77 2.03 4.77
C SER A 185 -5.95 1.47 5.57
N GLU A 186 -7.19 1.86 5.32
CA GLU A 186 -8.31 1.22 6.03
C GLU A 186 -8.73 -0.13 5.44
N GLY A 187 -8.06 -0.56 4.36
CA GLY A 187 -8.22 -1.87 3.73
C GLY A 187 -9.48 -1.99 2.86
N LYS A 188 -10.33 -0.96 2.78
CA LYS A 188 -11.43 -0.95 1.82
C LYS A 188 -10.88 -0.84 0.39
N ILE A 189 -11.73 -1.10 -0.61
CA ILE A 189 -11.41 -0.74 -2.00
C ILE A 189 -12.13 0.56 -2.28
N GLU A 190 -11.35 1.58 -2.51
CA GLU A 190 -11.71 2.96 -2.73
C GLU A 190 -11.22 3.38 -4.11
N PRO A 191 -11.88 4.36 -4.72
CA PRO A 191 -11.40 4.90 -5.99
C PRO A 191 -10.09 5.68 -5.78
N ASP A 192 -9.19 5.64 -6.78
CA ASP A 192 -7.93 6.42 -6.78
C ASP A 192 -8.14 7.86 -6.27
N GLU A 193 -7.39 8.20 -5.22
CA GLU A 193 -7.47 9.50 -4.56
C GLU A 193 -6.27 10.36 -4.94
N GLY A 194 -6.50 11.65 -5.17
CA GLY A 194 -5.41 12.57 -5.47
C GLY A 194 -5.13 13.55 -4.35
N LEU A 195 -3.84 13.74 -4.09
CA LEU A 195 -3.33 14.88 -3.33
C LEU A 195 -2.64 15.84 -4.31
N CYS A 196 -3.06 17.09 -4.33
CA CYS A 196 -2.51 18.10 -5.23
C CYS A 196 -1.53 19.01 -4.50
N LEU A 197 -0.41 19.27 -5.15
CA LEU A 197 0.64 20.14 -4.63
C LEU A 197 0.76 21.39 -5.48
N ARG A 198 0.90 22.52 -4.80
CA ARG A 198 1.42 23.74 -5.40
C ARG A 198 2.82 24.01 -4.88
N THR A 199 3.71 24.37 -5.80
CA THR A 199 5.09 24.75 -5.48
C THR A 199 5.32 26.21 -5.83
N ALA A 200 6.18 26.87 -5.06
CA ALA A 200 6.50 28.26 -5.26
C ALA A 200 7.94 28.54 -4.86
N LEU A 201 8.64 29.35 -5.64
CA LEU A 201 9.96 29.83 -5.28
C LEU A 201 9.86 30.92 -4.22
N ALA A 202 10.75 30.90 -3.22
CA ALA A 202 10.81 31.98 -2.26
C ALA A 202 11.31 33.26 -2.94
N ALA A 203 10.91 34.42 -2.42
CA ALA A 203 11.40 35.71 -2.90
C ALA A 203 12.94 35.76 -2.86
N GLY A 204 13.56 36.15 -3.98
CA GLY A 204 15.02 36.18 -4.13
C GLY A 204 15.64 34.89 -4.67
N SER A 205 14.85 33.85 -4.94
CA SER A 205 15.34 32.68 -5.67
C SER A 205 15.74 33.06 -7.09
N THR A 206 16.88 32.56 -7.55
CA THR A 206 17.46 32.88 -8.86
C THR A 206 17.03 31.94 -9.97
N ALA A 207 16.57 30.73 -9.62
CA ALA A 207 16.03 29.79 -10.58
C ALA A 207 14.63 30.18 -11.06
N HIS A 208 14.19 29.56 -12.15
CA HIS A 208 12.81 29.58 -12.60
C HIS A 208 12.14 28.22 -12.38
N LEU A 209 10.85 28.22 -12.08
CA LEU A 209 10.08 27.00 -11.86
C LEU A 209 9.39 26.59 -13.16
N GLN A 210 9.66 25.38 -13.66
CA GLN A 210 9.06 24.91 -14.92
C GLN A 210 7.55 24.64 -14.79
N SER A 211 7.15 24.07 -13.65
CA SER A 211 5.76 23.78 -13.30
C SER A 211 5.56 24.06 -11.82
N ASP A 212 4.51 24.79 -11.48
CA ASP A 212 4.09 25.08 -10.10
C ASP A 212 3.15 24.02 -9.52
N LYS A 213 2.94 22.92 -10.27
CA LYS A 213 1.98 21.86 -9.91
C LYS A 213 2.63 20.49 -9.98
N ALA A 214 2.27 19.68 -8.98
CA ALA A 214 2.44 18.24 -9.01
C ALA A 214 1.25 17.55 -8.36
N SER A 215 1.05 16.26 -8.63
CA SER A 215 0.01 15.46 -8.01
C SER A 215 0.56 14.13 -7.51
N LEU A 216 0.01 13.69 -6.39
CA LEU A 216 0.15 12.35 -5.86
C LEU A 216 -1.17 11.63 -6.10
N THR A 217 -1.14 10.42 -6.64
CA THR A 217 -2.31 9.54 -6.67
C THR A 217 -2.08 8.39 -5.72
N LEU A 218 -2.88 8.32 -4.66
CA LEU A 218 -2.97 7.16 -3.80
C LEU A 218 -3.73 6.09 -4.58
N LYS A 219 -3.03 4.99 -4.87
CA LYS A 219 -3.65 3.81 -5.43
C LYS A 219 -4.01 2.90 -4.29
N ASP A 220 -5.28 2.95 -3.94
CA ASP A 220 -5.85 1.94 -3.10
C ASP A 220 -5.88 0.60 -3.87
N THR A 221 -5.22 -0.40 -3.31
CA THR A 221 -5.19 -1.75 -3.87
C THR A 221 -6.25 -2.66 -3.26
N GLY A 222 -7.13 -2.12 -2.44
CA GLY A 222 -8.00 -2.87 -1.56
C GLY A 222 -7.24 -3.54 -0.43
N HIS A 223 -7.95 -4.41 0.30
CA HIS A 223 -7.50 -5.46 1.22
C HIS A 223 -6.26 -6.32 0.83
N ASN A 224 -5.45 -5.93 -0.17
CA ASN A 224 -4.33 -6.67 -0.71
C ASN A 224 -2.95 -6.05 -0.42
N GLY A 225 -2.87 -5.38 0.72
CA GLY A 225 -1.78 -5.74 1.61
C GLY A 225 -1.92 -7.17 2.19
N GLY A 226 -3.13 -7.70 2.36
CA GLY A 226 -3.34 -9.03 2.93
C GLY A 226 -3.66 -10.14 1.92
N GLY A 227 -4.34 -9.82 0.82
CA GLY A 227 -4.86 -10.84 -0.09
C GLY A 227 -6.19 -11.43 0.40
N LYS A 228 -6.92 -12.12 -0.48
CA LYS A 228 -7.91 -13.12 -0.03
C LYS A 228 -7.14 -14.30 0.55
N LEU A 229 -7.05 -14.33 1.86
CA LEU A 229 -6.39 -15.42 2.58
C LEU A 229 -7.32 -16.63 2.62
N LEU A 230 -6.76 -17.82 2.45
CA LEU A 230 -7.51 -19.07 2.49
C LEU A 230 -6.89 -19.99 3.54
N CYS A 231 -7.69 -20.33 4.54
CA CYS A 231 -7.38 -21.41 5.47
C CYS A 231 -8.33 -22.59 5.24
N THR A 232 -7.88 -23.77 5.65
CA THR A 232 -8.74 -24.95 5.73
C THR A 232 -8.85 -25.35 7.19
N ARG A 233 -10.09 -25.56 7.67
CA ARG A 233 -10.38 -25.99 9.04
C ARG A 233 -9.57 -27.24 9.39
N GLY A 234 -8.94 -27.29 10.55
CA GLY A 234 -8.13 -28.44 11.00
C GLY A 234 -6.74 -28.59 10.38
N PHE A 235 -6.34 -27.72 9.45
CA PHE A 235 -4.96 -27.65 8.97
C PHE A 235 -4.22 -26.51 9.65
N PRO A 236 -2.89 -26.62 9.85
CA PRO A 236 -2.08 -25.47 10.21
C PRO A 236 -2.28 -24.35 9.20
N CYS A 237 -2.74 -23.18 9.64
CA CYS A 237 -2.88 -22.03 8.77
C CYS A 237 -1.86 -20.95 9.09
N LYS A 238 -0.92 -20.78 8.15
CA LYS A 238 0.08 -19.72 8.19
C LYS A 238 -0.26 -18.70 7.11
N LEU A 239 -0.44 -17.47 7.53
CA LEU A 239 -0.82 -16.35 6.71
C LEU A 239 0.37 -15.42 6.54
N ASP A 240 0.68 -15.08 5.29
CA ASP A 240 1.64 -14.03 4.97
C ASP A 240 0.90 -12.69 4.99
N LEU A 241 1.25 -11.86 5.95
CA LEU A 241 0.72 -10.51 6.17
C LEU A 241 1.78 -9.45 5.83
N SER A 242 2.82 -9.80 5.06
CA SER A 242 3.94 -8.90 4.78
C SER A 242 3.56 -7.68 3.94
N LEU A 243 2.46 -7.74 3.19
CA LEU A 243 1.95 -6.54 2.49
C LEU A 243 0.89 -5.81 3.35
N SER A 244 0.47 -6.36 4.49
CA SER A 244 -0.51 -5.77 5.40
C SER A 244 0.19 -4.83 6.38
N ASN A 245 -0.59 -4.05 7.13
CA ASN A 245 -0.06 -3.16 8.16
C ASN A 245 0.05 -3.84 9.53
N ALA A 246 -0.03 -5.16 9.57
CA ALA A 246 0.07 -5.95 10.77
C ALA A 246 1.47 -5.77 11.37
N VAL A 247 1.54 -5.22 12.58
CA VAL A 247 2.81 -5.01 13.25
C VAL A 247 3.21 -6.26 14.07
N PRO A 248 4.42 -6.79 13.88
CA PRO A 248 4.91 -7.92 14.66
C PRO A 248 4.83 -7.69 16.18
N GLY A 249 4.47 -8.74 16.92
CA GLY A 249 4.29 -8.70 18.38
C GLY A 249 2.95 -8.13 18.83
N LYS A 250 2.11 -7.62 17.93
CA LYS A 250 0.74 -7.21 18.25
C LYS A 250 -0.20 -8.41 18.29
N GLN A 251 -1.22 -8.28 19.12
CA GLN A 251 -2.31 -9.25 19.18
C GLN A 251 -3.28 -8.99 18.02
N ALA A 252 -3.81 -10.06 17.47
CA ALA A 252 -4.79 -10.02 16.39
C ALA A 252 -5.91 -11.02 16.67
N PHE A 253 -7.03 -10.86 15.98
CA PHE A 253 -8.16 -11.78 16.05
C PHE A 253 -8.86 -11.87 14.70
N ILE A 254 -9.67 -12.90 14.51
CA ILE A 254 -10.61 -12.99 13.39
C ILE A 254 -12.04 -12.86 13.89
N GLN A 255 -12.92 -12.22 13.12
CA GLN A 255 -14.35 -12.09 13.41
C GLN A 255 -15.17 -12.39 12.16
N LEU A 256 -16.41 -12.87 12.30
CA LEU A 256 -17.23 -13.23 11.14
C LEU A 256 -17.65 -11.97 10.36
N LEU A 257 -17.32 -11.92 9.08
CA LEU A 257 -17.57 -10.75 8.22
C LEU A 257 -19.08 -10.48 8.09
N GLU A 258 -19.92 -11.52 8.05
CA GLU A 258 -21.37 -11.37 7.94
C GLU A 258 -22.00 -10.65 9.14
N GLN A 259 -21.43 -10.80 10.34
CA GLN A 259 -21.99 -10.22 11.57
C GLN A 259 -21.54 -8.79 11.83
N HIS A 260 -20.30 -8.46 11.45
CA HIS A 260 -19.66 -7.19 11.82
C HIS A 260 -19.28 -6.32 10.60
N GLY A 261 -19.41 -6.85 9.38
CA GLY A 261 -18.85 -6.24 8.20
C GLY A 261 -17.34 -6.00 8.34
N ASP A 262 -16.87 -4.96 7.68
CA ASP A 262 -15.46 -4.54 7.66
C ASP A 262 -15.03 -3.82 8.95
N GLN A 263 -15.95 -3.61 9.90
CA GLN A 263 -15.64 -2.91 11.15
C GLN A 263 -15.15 -3.88 12.22
N CYS A 264 -13.86 -3.83 12.54
CA CYS A 264 -13.29 -4.59 13.64
C CYS A 264 -13.88 -4.17 14.99
N LEU A 265 -14.28 -5.15 15.81
CA LEU A 265 -14.61 -4.94 17.21
C LEU A 265 -13.43 -4.34 17.96
N SER A 266 -13.65 -3.45 18.92
CA SER A 266 -12.53 -2.95 19.75
C SER A 266 -11.82 -4.10 20.46
N CYS A 267 -10.50 -4.00 20.68
CA CYS A 267 -9.72 -5.06 21.33
C CYS A 267 -10.29 -5.46 22.68
N ARG A 268 -10.77 -4.48 23.45
CA ARG A 268 -11.38 -4.75 24.75
C ARG A 268 -12.61 -5.64 24.59
N HIS A 269 -13.45 -5.42 23.58
CA HIS A 269 -14.59 -6.29 23.30
C HIS A 269 -14.13 -7.65 22.76
N ALA A 270 -13.20 -7.67 21.81
CA ALA A 270 -12.67 -8.93 21.26
C ALA A 270 -12.06 -9.85 22.33
N TYR A 271 -11.46 -9.31 23.40
CA TYR A 271 -10.92 -10.10 24.50
C TYR A 271 -11.90 -10.35 25.66
N ALA A 272 -12.89 -9.48 25.84
CA ALA A 272 -13.89 -9.67 26.90
C ALA A 272 -14.99 -10.67 26.50
N TYR A 273 -15.27 -10.78 25.21
CA TYR A 273 -16.25 -11.73 24.67
C TYR A 273 -15.57 -13.07 24.40
N ASN A 274 -15.89 -14.07 25.21
CA ASN A 274 -15.59 -15.46 24.92
C ASN A 274 -16.60 -16.02 23.90
N GLU A 275 -16.80 -15.29 22.79
CA GLU A 275 -17.63 -15.77 21.70
C GLU A 275 -16.87 -16.85 20.94
N SER A 276 -17.60 -17.90 20.54
CA SER A 276 -17.06 -19.12 19.93
C SER A 276 -16.29 -18.89 18.62
N ASN A 277 -16.30 -17.66 18.09
CA ASN A 277 -15.77 -17.31 16.78
C ASN A 277 -14.61 -16.31 16.82
N LEU A 278 -14.13 -15.93 18.01
CA LEU A 278 -12.97 -15.06 18.17
C LEU A 278 -11.72 -15.92 18.42
N LEU A 279 -10.88 -16.08 17.40
CA LEU A 279 -9.57 -16.72 17.55
C LEU A 279 -8.49 -15.65 17.64
N THR A 280 -7.82 -15.57 18.79
CA THR A 280 -6.72 -14.63 19.03
C THR A 280 -5.38 -15.25 18.69
N PHE A 281 -4.49 -14.49 18.06
CA PHE A 281 -3.14 -14.95 17.70
C PHE A 281 -2.12 -13.81 17.78
N GLN A 282 -0.84 -14.17 17.69
CA GLN A 282 0.25 -13.21 17.62
C GLN A 282 0.80 -13.14 16.20
N VAL A 283 1.06 -11.92 15.73
CA VAL A 283 1.79 -11.68 14.49
C VAL A 283 3.28 -11.79 14.79
N THR A 284 4.01 -12.56 13.99
CA THR A 284 5.45 -12.81 14.17
C THR A 284 6.23 -12.35 12.96
N HIS A 285 7.49 -11.98 13.16
CA HIS A 285 8.40 -11.63 12.08
C HIS A 285 9.40 -12.77 11.86
N VAL A 286 9.44 -13.35 10.66
CA VAL A 286 10.31 -14.48 10.32
C VAL A 286 10.97 -14.16 8.98
N ASN A 287 12.30 -13.99 8.96
CA ASN A 287 13.07 -13.72 7.73
C ASN A 287 12.44 -12.63 6.86
N ASP A 288 12.19 -11.45 7.43
CA ASP A 288 11.65 -10.29 6.69
C ASP A 288 10.21 -10.48 6.17
N THR A 289 9.52 -11.50 6.68
CA THR A 289 8.09 -11.72 6.43
C THR A 289 7.29 -11.59 7.72
N THR A 290 6.21 -10.83 7.63
CA THR A 290 5.22 -10.70 8.70
C THR A 290 4.23 -11.85 8.57
N MET A 291 4.27 -12.79 9.51
CA MET A 291 3.49 -14.02 9.47
C MET A 291 2.51 -14.10 10.64
N ALA A 292 1.28 -14.54 10.36
CA ALA A 292 0.32 -14.96 11.36
C ALA A 292 0.16 -16.49 11.32
N ASP A 293 0.45 -17.16 12.44
CA ASP A 293 0.22 -18.59 12.60
C ASP A 293 -1.04 -18.80 13.45
N LEU A 294 -2.14 -19.15 12.79
CA LEU A 294 -3.40 -19.51 13.45
C LEU A 294 -3.36 -20.93 14.02
N GLY A 295 -2.29 -21.69 13.72
CA GLY A 295 -2.08 -23.05 14.17
C GLY A 295 -3.29 -23.94 13.91
N TYR A 296 -3.64 -24.75 14.91
CA TYR A 296 -4.86 -25.54 14.95
C TYR A 296 -6.04 -24.79 15.61
N GLY A 297 -5.91 -23.50 15.90
CA GLY A 297 -6.99 -22.71 16.50
C GLY A 297 -8.25 -22.69 15.62
N LEU A 298 -8.08 -22.81 14.30
CA LEU A 298 -9.17 -22.90 13.34
C LEU A 298 -9.97 -24.21 13.41
N LEU A 299 -9.53 -25.21 14.17
CA LEU A 299 -10.24 -26.48 14.30
C LEU A 299 -11.69 -26.31 14.74
N PHE A 300 -11.95 -25.33 15.61
CA PHE A 300 -13.27 -25.05 16.17
C PHE A 300 -13.96 -23.84 15.56
N VAL A 301 -13.29 -23.15 14.62
CA VAL A 301 -13.86 -22.01 13.92
C VAL A 301 -14.75 -22.54 12.80
N GLU A 302 -15.98 -22.03 12.72
CA GLU A 302 -16.90 -22.39 11.65
C GLU A 302 -16.38 -21.93 10.27
N PRO A 303 -16.71 -22.62 9.19
CA PRO A 303 -16.31 -22.19 7.86
C PRO A 303 -17.09 -20.91 7.45
N GLY A 304 -16.43 -20.00 6.75
CA GLY A 304 -17.01 -18.70 6.41
C GLY A 304 -15.98 -17.69 5.93
N ILE A 305 -16.42 -16.43 5.80
CA ILE A 305 -15.54 -15.29 5.51
C ILE A 305 -15.40 -14.46 6.79
N TYR A 306 -14.16 -14.16 7.14
CA TYR A 306 -13.77 -13.50 8.37
C TYR A 306 -12.97 -12.24 8.07
N SER A 307 -13.15 -11.21 8.90
CA SER A 307 -12.25 -10.06 8.95
C SER A 307 -11.09 -10.40 9.88
N LEU A 308 -9.86 -10.28 9.38
CA LEU A 308 -8.64 -10.38 10.18
C LEU A 308 -8.34 -9.00 10.74
N CYS A 309 -8.36 -8.87 12.07
CA CYS A 309 -8.26 -7.61 12.77
C CYS A 309 -7.01 -7.58 13.67
N THR A 310 -6.29 -6.47 13.69
CA THR A 310 -5.16 -6.24 14.60
C THR A 310 -5.52 -5.21 15.67
N CYS A 311 -4.89 -5.39 16.83
CA CYS A 311 -4.99 -4.47 17.94
C CYS A 311 -3.85 -3.47 17.93
N TRP A 312 -4.21 -2.18 17.96
CA TRP A 312 -3.27 -1.09 18.01
C TRP A 312 -3.47 -0.23 19.26
N GLU A 313 -2.37 0.22 19.84
CA GLU A 313 -2.38 1.27 20.85
C GLU A 313 -2.36 2.58 20.08
N ASP A 314 -3.54 3.18 19.85
CA ASP A 314 -3.58 4.51 19.26
C ASP A 314 -2.96 5.50 20.25
N PRO A 315 -1.80 6.11 19.92
CA PRO A 315 -1.10 7.02 20.82
C PRO A 315 -1.90 8.29 21.14
N PHE A 316 -2.95 8.58 20.36
CA PHE A 316 -3.83 9.73 20.54
C PHE A 316 -5.14 9.39 21.23
N SER A 317 -5.48 8.12 21.32
CA SER A 317 -6.62 7.67 22.12
C SER A 317 -6.21 7.59 23.60
N ASN A 318 -7.09 7.98 24.52
CA ASN A 318 -6.88 7.84 25.97
C ASN A 318 -6.91 6.37 26.43
N GLY A 319 -6.08 5.50 25.86
CA GLY A 319 -6.05 4.07 26.13
C GLY A 319 -7.23 3.29 25.54
N GLN A 320 -7.88 3.79 24.48
CA GLN A 320 -8.82 2.97 23.72
C GLN A 320 -8.04 2.23 22.65
N ASN A 321 -7.86 0.93 22.83
CA ASN A 321 -7.24 0.08 21.81
C ASN A 321 -8.06 0.17 20.51
N ALA A 322 -7.55 0.91 19.54
CA ALA A 322 -8.10 0.96 18.21
C ALA A 322 -7.89 -0.38 17.53
N THR A 323 -8.80 -0.72 16.64
CA THR A 323 -8.73 -1.95 15.85
C THR A 323 -8.82 -1.63 14.39
N ARG A 324 -8.05 -2.39 13.60
CA ARG A 324 -7.95 -2.20 12.17
C ARG A 324 -8.10 -3.54 11.47
N GLN A 325 -8.82 -3.55 10.36
CA GLN A 325 -8.91 -4.72 9.51
C GLN A 325 -7.67 -4.78 8.62
N GLU A 326 -6.99 -5.92 8.65
CA GLU A 326 -5.79 -6.17 7.85
C GLU A 326 -6.11 -6.92 6.55
N ALA A 327 -7.03 -7.88 6.63
CA ALA A 327 -7.32 -8.79 5.53
C ALA A 327 -8.71 -9.41 5.65
N SER A 328 -9.17 -10.03 4.56
CA SER A 328 -10.29 -10.96 4.56
C SER A 328 -9.76 -12.40 4.52
N LEU A 329 -10.19 -13.22 5.47
CA LEU A 329 -9.84 -14.63 5.57
C LEU A 329 -11.04 -15.52 5.23
N THR A 330 -10.91 -16.40 4.25
CA THR A 330 -11.88 -17.48 4.01
C THR A 330 -11.43 -18.74 4.74
N VAL A 331 -12.27 -19.26 5.63
CA VAL A 331 -12.09 -20.56 6.27
C VAL A 331 -12.95 -21.59 5.54
N SER A 332 -12.31 -22.54 4.87
CA SER A 332 -12.98 -23.64 4.17
C SER A 332 -13.12 -24.88 5.06
N GLY A 333 -14.16 -25.67 4.81
CA GLY A 333 -14.47 -26.88 5.57
C GLY A 333 -15.97 -27.05 5.84
N PRO A 334 -16.38 -28.13 6.51
CA PRO A 334 -17.78 -28.38 6.88
C PRO A 334 -18.20 -27.57 8.10
N TYR A 335 -19.50 -27.26 8.19
CA TYR A 335 -20.11 -26.72 9.40
C TYR A 335 -20.19 -27.79 10.50
N SER A 336 -20.08 -27.41 11.77
CA SER A 336 -20.20 -28.34 12.89
C SER A 336 -21.65 -28.70 13.25
N MET A 337 -22.63 -27.97 12.70
CA MET A 337 -24.06 -28.16 12.97
C MET A 337 -24.76 -29.12 12.03
N ASN A 338 -24.03 -29.76 11.11
CA ASN A 338 -24.63 -30.76 10.23
C ASN A 338 -25.20 -31.93 11.05
N THR A 339 -26.32 -32.47 10.61
CA THR A 339 -26.97 -33.62 11.28
C THR A 339 -27.29 -34.69 10.27
N ALA A 340 -26.97 -35.94 10.62
CA ALA A 340 -27.32 -37.11 9.84
C ALA A 340 -27.94 -38.18 10.71
N TYR A 341 -28.85 -38.96 10.12
CA TYR A 341 -29.58 -40.01 10.80
C TYR A 341 -29.50 -41.29 9.99
N CYS A 342 -29.28 -42.42 10.66
CA CYS A 342 -29.44 -43.71 10.02
C CYS A 342 -30.17 -44.69 10.92
N PHE A 343 -30.98 -45.54 10.30
CA PHE A 343 -31.63 -46.68 10.94
C PHE A 343 -30.81 -47.94 10.68
N ARG A 344 -30.64 -48.76 11.73
CA ARG A 344 -30.09 -50.11 11.61
C ARG A 344 -30.94 -50.91 10.61
N SER A 345 -30.38 -51.16 9.44
CA SER A 345 -31.07 -51.82 8.32
C SER A 345 -30.11 -52.62 7.46
N ASP A 346 -30.66 -53.41 6.54
CA ASP A 346 -29.91 -54.26 5.62
C ASP A 346 -29.33 -53.51 4.42
N SER A 347 -29.79 -52.28 4.17
CA SER A 347 -29.53 -51.50 2.95
C SER A 347 -28.37 -50.50 3.04
N GLY A 348 -27.60 -50.51 4.13
CA GLY A 348 -26.56 -49.51 4.38
C GLY A 348 -27.15 -48.15 4.79
N CYS A 349 -26.30 -47.27 5.30
CA CYS A 349 -26.66 -45.90 5.63
C CYS A 349 -26.25 -44.96 4.51
N THR A 350 -26.87 -43.78 4.44
CA THR A 350 -26.37 -42.68 3.62
C THR A 350 -26.45 -41.40 4.44
N ILE A 351 -25.32 -40.71 4.57
CA ILE A 351 -25.28 -39.37 5.16
C ILE A 351 -25.71 -38.40 4.04
N PRO A 352 -26.71 -37.54 4.26
CA PRO A 352 -27.11 -36.55 3.25
C PRO A 352 -26.01 -35.49 3.04
N TRP A 353 -26.31 -34.49 2.21
CA TRP A 353 -25.41 -33.36 1.98
C TRP A 353 -24.93 -32.74 3.31
N VAL A 354 -23.61 -32.59 3.46
CA VAL A 354 -22.97 -31.89 4.58
C VAL A 354 -22.69 -30.48 4.08
N ASP A 355 -23.33 -29.50 4.72
CA ASP A 355 -23.11 -28.09 4.43
C ASP A 355 -21.65 -27.71 4.74
N ALA A 356 -21.01 -27.05 3.78
CA ALA A 356 -19.59 -26.72 3.82
C ALA A 356 -19.26 -25.49 2.96
N VAL A 357 -18.16 -24.81 3.27
CA VAL A 357 -17.59 -23.74 2.45
C VAL A 357 -16.41 -24.28 1.66
N GLN A 358 -16.42 -24.04 0.34
CA GLN A 358 -15.43 -24.54 -0.62
C GLN A 358 -15.16 -26.06 -0.47
N PRO A 359 -16.19 -26.90 -0.63
CA PRO A 359 -16.02 -28.34 -0.56
C PRO A 359 -15.24 -28.85 -1.80
N GLN A 360 -14.37 -29.86 -1.62
CA GLN A 360 -13.53 -30.42 -2.68
C GLN A 360 -13.92 -31.86 -3.01
N ILE A 361 -14.54 -32.03 -4.18
CA ILE A 361 -14.98 -33.34 -4.68
C ILE A 361 -13.79 -34.30 -4.77
N GLY A 362 -13.96 -35.50 -4.23
CA GLY A 362 -12.93 -36.55 -4.24
C GLY A 362 -11.79 -36.36 -3.24
N LYS A 363 -11.76 -35.25 -2.49
CA LYS A 363 -10.72 -34.96 -1.49
C LYS A 363 -11.27 -34.75 -0.09
N ASP A 364 -12.53 -34.36 0.05
CA ASP A 364 -13.15 -34.21 1.36
C ASP A 364 -13.80 -35.52 1.78
N HIS A 365 -13.31 -36.06 2.89
CA HIS A 365 -13.75 -37.32 3.49
C HIS A 365 -14.46 -37.04 4.81
N VAL A 366 -15.47 -37.86 5.12
CA VAL A 366 -16.14 -37.88 6.41
C VAL A 366 -16.15 -39.30 6.96
N ARG A 367 -15.93 -39.45 8.27
CA ARG A 367 -16.13 -40.69 9.03
C ARG A 367 -17.03 -40.46 10.22
N VAL A 368 -17.75 -41.51 10.63
CA VAL A 368 -18.52 -41.53 11.87
C VAL A 368 -17.65 -42.10 12.97
N MET A 369 -17.50 -41.36 14.07
CA MET A 369 -16.65 -41.70 15.20
C MET A 369 -17.35 -41.40 16.52
N LEU A 370 -16.90 -42.00 17.62
CA LEU A 370 -17.42 -41.64 18.94
C LEU A 370 -17.11 -40.16 19.27
N SER A 371 -15.91 -39.73 18.93
CA SER A 371 -15.40 -38.36 19.04
C SER A 371 -14.30 -38.16 18.02
N CYS A 372 -14.22 -36.98 17.40
CA CYS A 372 -13.12 -36.65 16.47
C CYS A 372 -11.76 -36.54 17.18
N PHE A 373 -11.74 -36.51 18.52
CA PHE A 373 -10.53 -36.38 19.33
C PHE A 373 -10.10 -37.69 19.99
N GLU A 374 -10.94 -38.73 19.94
CA GLU A 374 -10.67 -40.02 20.58
C GLU A 374 -10.83 -41.17 19.57
N PRO A 375 -10.06 -41.19 18.46
CA PRO A 375 -10.21 -42.17 17.39
C PRO A 375 -10.15 -43.61 17.89
N ALA A 376 -9.29 -43.89 18.88
CA ALA A 376 -9.11 -45.21 19.49
C ALA A 376 -10.36 -45.74 20.22
N ARG A 377 -11.33 -44.88 20.55
CA ARG A 377 -12.61 -45.27 21.17
C ARG A 377 -13.75 -45.44 20.18
N THR A 378 -13.49 -45.22 18.89
CA THR A 378 -14.47 -45.45 17.83
C THR A 378 -14.83 -46.94 17.80
N PRO A 379 -16.11 -47.33 17.80
CA PRO A 379 -16.48 -48.74 17.74
C PRO A 379 -16.05 -49.41 16.42
N GLU A 380 -15.68 -50.69 16.47
CA GLU A 380 -15.03 -51.43 15.37
C GLU A 380 -15.83 -51.38 14.05
N GLY A 381 -17.15 -51.50 14.13
CA GLY A 381 -18.06 -51.42 12.97
C GLY A 381 -18.04 -50.07 12.27
N PHE A 382 -17.79 -48.97 13.00
CA PHE A 382 -17.57 -47.65 12.41
C PHE A 382 -16.13 -47.46 11.91
N GLN A 383 -15.14 -48.05 12.58
CA GLN A 383 -13.73 -47.99 12.14
C GLN A 383 -13.54 -48.62 10.75
N LEU A 384 -14.12 -49.82 10.56
CA LEU A 384 -13.96 -50.63 9.36
C LEU A 384 -15.01 -50.32 8.28
N GLY A 385 -16.15 -49.78 8.70
CA GLY A 385 -17.35 -49.78 7.89
C GLY A 385 -17.56 -48.56 7.02
N GLY A 386 -16.91 -47.42 7.29
CA GLY A 386 -17.37 -46.17 6.70
C GLY A 386 -16.31 -45.13 6.42
N ASP A 387 -16.17 -44.85 5.12
CA ASP A 387 -15.58 -43.64 4.56
C ASP A 387 -16.59 -43.03 3.58
N GLY A 388 -16.71 -41.72 3.58
CA GLY A 388 -17.63 -40.98 2.71
C GLY A 388 -16.87 -39.94 1.99
N ILE A 389 -16.79 -40.12 0.69
CA ILE A 389 -16.09 -39.21 -0.19
C ILE A 389 -17.15 -38.27 -0.77
N LEU A 390 -16.86 -36.98 -0.72
CA LEU A 390 -17.71 -36.00 -1.39
C LEU A 390 -17.74 -36.26 -2.91
N SER A 391 -18.95 -36.44 -3.44
CA SER A 391 -19.24 -36.55 -4.87
C SER A 391 -20.01 -35.32 -5.37
N SER A 392 -20.28 -35.23 -6.68
CA SER A 392 -21.13 -34.17 -7.25
C SER A 392 -22.55 -34.14 -6.69
N ASP A 393 -23.03 -35.27 -6.18
CA ASP A 393 -24.38 -35.45 -5.66
C ASP A 393 -24.42 -35.38 -4.11
N GLY A 394 -23.27 -35.08 -3.48
CA GLY A 394 -23.08 -35.02 -2.02
C GLY A 394 -22.18 -36.11 -1.46
N TYR A 395 -22.14 -36.24 -0.14
CA TYR A 395 -21.39 -37.31 0.53
C TYR A 395 -22.14 -38.63 0.38
N SER A 396 -21.58 -39.59 -0.36
CA SER A 396 -22.09 -40.96 -0.33
C SER A 396 -21.32 -41.76 0.71
N TYR A 397 -21.73 -41.67 1.97
CA TYR A 397 -21.15 -42.48 3.05
C TYR A 397 -21.75 -43.89 3.00
N HIS A 398 -21.10 -44.82 2.31
CA HIS A 398 -21.57 -46.20 2.23
C HIS A 398 -21.04 -47.02 3.40
N LEU A 399 -21.83 -47.05 4.46
CA LEU A 399 -21.52 -47.94 5.57
C LEU A 399 -21.81 -49.38 5.21
N ASN A 400 -20.85 -50.28 5.45
CA ASN A 400 -21.09 -51.72 5.34
C ASN A 400 -22.12 -52.15 6.39
N ALA A 401 -23.34 -52.43 5.93
CA ALA A 401 -24.48 -52.80 6.78
C ALA A 401 -24.15 -53.97 7.72
N SER A 402 -23.32 -54.92 7.28
CA SER A 402 -22.94 -56.08 8.11
C SER A 402 -22.02 -55.71 9.26
N LEU A 403 -21.15 -54.71 9.07
CA LEU A 403 -20.23 -54.24 10.11
C LEU A 403 -20.92 -53.29 11.09
N MET A 404 -21.87 -52.47 10.63
CA MET A 404 -22.64 -51.60 11.53
C MET A 404 -23.69 -52.32 12.36
N ARG A 405 -24.17 -53.49 11.92
CA ARG A 405 -25.22 -54.22 12.63
C ARG A 405 -24.81 -54.61 14.03
N VAL A 406 -23.52 -54.73 14.34
CA VAL A 406 -23.08 -55.07 15.69
C VAL A 406 -23.00 -53.85 16.61
N GLU A 407 -23.11 -52.64 16.05
CA GLU A 407 -22.96 -51.41 16.80
C GLU A 407 -24.19 -51.03 17.60
N GLU A 408 -23.94 -50.42 18.76
CA GLU A 408 -25.00 -49.94 19.64
C GLU A 408 -25.64 -48.68 19.05
N PRO A 409 -26.98 -48.55 19.13
CA PRO A 409 -27.65 -47.29 18.82
C PRO A 409 -27.11 -46.15 19.69
N GLY A 410 -26.92 -44.97 19.11
CA GLY A 410 -26.32 -43.86 19.82
C GLY A 410 -26.13 -42.60 18.99
N VAL A 411 -25.55 -41.60 19.64
CA VAL A 411 -25.16 -40.34 19.01
C VAL A 411 -23.63 -40.34 18.87
N TYR A 412 -23.18 -40.13 17.65
CA TYR A 412 -21.79 -40.13 17.21
C TYR A 412 -21.45 -38.78 16.57
N GLN A 413 -20.17 -38.55 16.30
CA GLN A 413 -19.69 -37.39 15.58
C GLN A 413 -19.38 -37.75 14.13
N MET A 414 -19.75 -36.85 13.22
CA MET A 414 -19.19 -36.83 11.88
C MET A 414 -17.87 -36.08 11.97
N CYS A 415 -16.79 -36.73 11.57
CA CYS A 415 -15.44 -36.22 11.64
C CYS A 415 -14.88 -36.13 10.22
N TRP A 416 -14.19 -35.05 9.92
CA TRP A 416 -13.80 -34.69 8.57
C TRP A 416 -12.28 -34.63 8.41
N CYS A 417 -11.85 -34.96 7.20
CA CYS A 417 -10.48 -34.89 6.74
C CYS A 417 -10.48 -34.41 5.27
N ARG A 418 -9.47 -33.63 4.89
CA ARG A 418 -9.22 -33.28 3.49
C ARG A 418 -7.91 -33.90 3.02
N GLU A 419 -7.97 -34.60 1.90
CA GLU A 419 -6.76 -35.15 1.29
C GLU A 419 -5.92 -34.02 0.65
N THR A 420 -4.65 -34.00 1.02
CA THR A 420 -3.63 -33.08 0.51
C THR A 420 -2.37 -33.88 0.16
N PRO A 421 -1.38 -33.28 -0.54
CA PRO A 421 -0.11 -33.97 -0.78
C PRO A 421 0.64 -34.41 0.48
N LEU A 422 0.31 -33.86 1.66
CA LEU A 422 0.98 -34.14 2.93
C LEU A 422 0.09 -34.89 3.94
N GLN A 423 -1.21 -35.01 3.67
CA GLN A 423 -2.17 -35.64 4.57
C GLN A 423 -3.10 -36.51 3.73
N HIS A 424 -3.11 -37.80 4.04
CA HIS A 424 -4.10 -38.75 3.54
C HIS A 424 -5.29 -38.81 4.52
N CYS A 425 -6.40 -39.39 4.08
CA CYS A 425 -7.61 -39.59 4.90
C CYS A 425 -7.91 -41.10 5.07
N ASP A 426 -6.86 -41.88 5.29
CA ASP A 426 -6.90 -43.34 5.38
C ASP A 426 -6.97 -43.85 6.82
N GLN A 427 -6.41 -43.10 7.77
CA GLN A 427 -6.35 -43.42 9.21
C GLN A 427 -7.35 -42.59 10.01
N LEU A 428 -7.91 -43.15 11.10
CA LEU A 428 -8.90 -42.46 11.94
C LEU A 428 -8.34 -41.22 12.62
N GLU A 429 -7.04 -41.23 12.93
CA GLU A 429 -6.33 -40.12 13.58
C GLU A 429 -6.29 -38.85 12.72
N GLN A 430 -6.54 -38.95 11.42
CA GLN A 430 -6.56 -37.82 10.48
C GLN A 430 -7.94 -37.13 10.40
N PHE A 431 -8.98 -37.74 11.00
CA PHE A 431 -10.35 -37.21 11.05
C PHE A 431 -10.58 -36.47 12.36
N HIS A 432 -9.85 -35.38 12.57
CA HIS A 432 -9.91 -34.62 13.82
C HIS A 432 -10.85 -33.42 13.79
N VAL A 433 -11.45 -33.09 12.64
CA VAL A 433 -12.32 -31.91 12.48
C VAL A 433 -13.79 -32.28 12.66
N PRO A 434 -14.51 -31.70 13.64
CA PRO A 434 -15.95 -31.91 13.75
C PRO A 434 -16.70 -31.36 12.53
N ALA A 435 -17.52 -32.22 11.93
CA ALA A 435 -18.31 -31.93 10.75
C ALA A 435 -19.81 -32.17 10.98
N GLY A 436 -20.23 -32.38 12.23
CA GLY A 436 -21.63 -32.60 12.59
C GLY A 436 -21.86 -33.76 13.54
N VAL A 437 -23.13 -34.10 13.71
CA VAL A 437 -23.62 -35.18 14.56
C VAL A 437 -24.27 -36.27 13.69
N PHE A 438 -23.93 -37.52 13.97
CA PHE A 438 -24.54 -38.69 13.36
C PHE A 438 -25.34 -39.47 14.40
N THR A 439 -26.65 -39.63 14.19
CA THR A 439 -27.51 -40.41 15.09
C THR A 439 -27.79 -41.76 14.47
N TYR A 440 -27.31 -42.82 15.14
CA TYR A 440 -27.58 -44.20 14.75
C TYR A 440 -28.76 -44.75 15.57
N LEU A 441 -29.88 -44.95 14.91
CA LEU A 441 -31.12 -45.44 15.49
C LEU A 441 -31.15 -46.97 15.39
N GLY A 442 -31.38 -47.62 16.54
CA GLY A 442 -31.61 -49.06 16.58
C GLY A 442 -32.90 -49.45 15.87
N CYS A 443 -33.06 -50.74 15.60
CA CYS A 443 -34.35 -51.25 15.11
C CYS A 443 -35.43 -50.93 16.16
N SER A 444 -36.52 -50.31 15.71
CA SER A 444 -37.79 -50.30 16.46
C SER A 444 -38.46 -51.66 16.42
#